data_AF-A0A382APC2-F1
#
_entry.id   AF-A0A382APC2-F1
#
_cell.length_a   1.000
_cell.length_b   1.000
_cell.length_c   1.000
_cell.angle_alpha   90.00
_cell.angle_beta   90.00
_cell.angle_gamma   90.00
#
_symmetry.space_group_name_H-M   'P 1'
#
loop_
_entity.id
_entity.type
_entity.pdbx_description
1 polymer ?
#
loop_
_entity_poly.entity_id
_entity_poly.type
_entity_poly.pdbx_seq_one_letter_code
_entity_poly.pdbx_strand_id
1 'polypeptide(L)'
;FLIIFFWTPSHFWALSLYKIEDYSNAKIPMLPVVSGVKSTKINIFVYSIILVIISIIPYFFGYFGLTYLISSIFLGSYYIYLCYDLLSHSDRDKIIAKKIFIYSILYLFLIFIIILIDNII
;
A
#
# COMPACT_ATOMS: atom_id res chain seq x y z
N PHE A 1 -5.61 -13.91 3.66
CA PHE A 1 -4.28 -14.15 3.05
C PHE A 1 -3.97 -13.16 1.92
N LEU A 2 -4.79 -13.09 0.85
CA LEU A 2 -4.51 -12.24 -0.33
C LEU A 2 -4.28 -10.76 -0.02
N ILE A 3 -5.07 -10.15 0.88
CA ILE A 3 -4.87 -8.74 1.27
C ILE A 3 -3.45 -8.51 1.80
N ILE A 4 -2.98 -9.37 2.72
CA ILE A 4 -1.62 -9.27 3.28
C ILE A 4 -0.58 -9.49 2.17
N PHE A 5 -0.76 -10.52 1.34
CA PHE A 5 0.17 -10.85 0.27
C PHE A 5 0.40 -9.68 -0.69
N PHE A 6 -0.66 -9.00 -1.15
CA PHE A 6 -0.53 -7.87 -2.06
C PHE A 6 -0.16 -6.56 -1.36
N TRP A 7 -0.43 -6.46 -0.06
CA TRP A 7 0.02 -5.34 0.77
C TRP A 7 1.54 -5.35 0.96
N THR A 8 2.15 -6.53 1.16
CA THR A 8 3.58 -6.68 1.47
C THR A 8 4.50 -6.01 0.44
N PRO A 9 4.38 -6.23 -0.89
CA PRO A 9 5.25 -5.59 -1.88
C PRO A 9 5.16 -4.07 -1.84
N SER A 10 3.94 -3.50 -1.87
CA SER A 10 3.73 -2.05 -1.85
C SER A 10 4.31 -1.41 -0.59
N HIS A 11 4.11 -2.06 0.56
CA HIS A 11 4.64 -1.64 1.86
C HIS A 11 6.17 -1.69 1.93
N PHE A 12 6.78 -2.82 1.59
CA PHE A 12 8.24 -3.00 1.66
C PHE A 12 8.97 -2.13 0.66
N TRP A 13 8.43 -1.96 -0.55
CA TRP A 13 9.04 -1.08 -1.54
C TRP A 13 9.00 0.38 -1.12
N ALA A 14 7.91 0.84 -0.48
CA ALA A 14 7.88 2.18 0.11
C ALA A 14 8.94 2.37 1.20
N LEU A 15 9.16 1.37 2.07
CA LEU A 15 10.25 1.39 3.05
C LEU A 15 11.62 1.46 2.38
N SER A 16 11.84 0.62 1.36
CA SER A 16 13.10 0.58 0.64
C SER A 16 13.42 1.89 -0.08
N LEU A 17 12.39 2.61 -0.55
CA LEU A 17 12.54 3.92 -1.18
C LEU A 17 12.84 5.02 -0.15
N TYR A 18 12.19 4.95 1.02
CA TYR A 18 12.46 5.84 2.15
C TYR A 18 13.90 5.67 2.70
N LYS A 19 14.41 4.43 2.70
CA LYS A 19 15.72 4.06 3.27
C LYS A 19 16.75 3.63 2.21
N ILE A 20 16.64 4.15 1.00
CA ILE A 20 17.45 3.72 -0.14
C ILE A 20 18.97 3.83 0.10
N GLU A 21 19.41 4.88 0.80
CA GLU A 21 20.82 5.12 1.13
C GLU A 21 21.35 4.06 2.10
N ASP A 22 20.60 3.75 3.15
CA ASP A 22 20.95 2.72 4.14
C ASP A 22 21.08 1.35 3.46
N TYR A 23 20.15 1.00 2.57
CA TYR A 23 20.19 -0.26 1.81
C TYR A 23 21.34 -0.31 0.81
N SER A 24 21.63 0.80 0.12
CA SER A 24 22.75 0.91 -0.81
C SER A 24 24.09 0.75 -0.09
N ASN A 25 24.28 1.43 1.04
CA ASN A 25 25.49 1.36 1.85
C ASN A 25 25.71 -0.05 2.44
N ALA A 26 24.62 -0.72 2.82
CA ALA A 26 24.65 -2.11 3.29
C ALA A 26 24.75 -3.15 2.17
N LYS A 27 24.80 -2.74 0.89
CA LYS A 27 24.82 -3.62 -0.30
C LYS A 27 23.65 -4.60 -0.35
N ILE A 28 22.48 -4.20 0.16
CA ILE A 28 21.27 -5.03 0.14
C ILE A 28 20.53 -4.78 -1.18
N PRO A 29 20.29 -5.82 -2.02
CA PRO A 29 19.68 -5.67 -3.33
C PRO A 29 18.17 -5.50 -3.23
N MET A 30 17.72 -4.34 -2.78
CA MET A 30 16.30 -3.94 -2.80
C MET A 30 15.91 -3.40 -4.18
N LEU A 31 14.63 -3.50 -4.54
CA LEU A 31 14.10 -3.05 -5.85
C LEU A 31 14.58 -1.64 -6.28
N PRO A 32 14.60 -0.60 -5.42
CA PRO A 32 15.09 0.72 -5.82
C PRO A 32 16.60 0.77 -6.07
N VAL A 33 17.39 -0.12 -5.44
CA VAL A 33 18.84 -0.23 -5.62
C VAL A 33 19.16 -0.97 -6.93
N VAL A 34 18.39 -2.00 -7.27
CA VAL A 34 18.65 -2.85 -8.45
C VAL A 34 18.00 -2.31 -9.72
N SER A 35 16.74 -1.86 -9.64
CA SER A 35 15.92 -1.48 -10.79
C SER A 35 15.61 0.02 -10.85
N GLY A 36 16.14 0.79 -9.89
CA GLY A 36 15.98 2.23 -9.81
C GLY A 36 14.69 2.70 -9.13
N VAL A 37 14.71 3.98 -8.75
CA VAL A 37 13.62 4.67 -8.04
C VAL A 37 12.33 4.67 -8.87
N LYS A 38 12.42 5.04 -10.15
CA LYS A 38 11.24 5.14 -11.04
C LYS A 38 10.49 3.82 -11.17
N SER A 39 11.20 2.72 -11.39
CA SER A 39 10.61 1.38 -11.50
C SER A 39 9.92 0.98 -10.19
N THR A 40 10.55 1.29 -9.05
CA THR A 40 9.98 1.02 -7.72
C THR A 40 8.68 1.80 -7.49
N LYS A 41 8.63 3.08 -7.87
CA LYS A 41 7.42 3.90 -7.78
C LYS A 41 6.26 3.33 -8.62
N ILE A 42 6.54 2.90 -9.84
CA ILE A 42 5.54 2.28 -10.72
C ILE A 42 5.01 1.00 -10.07
N ASN A 43 5.89 0.15 -9.55
CA ASN A 43 5.49 -1.08 -8.87
C ASN A 43 4.64 -0.80 -7.61
N ILE A 44 5.02 0.18 -6.79
CA ILE A 44 4.20 0.62 -5.63
C ILE A 44 2.80 1.04 -6.10
N PHE A 45 2.69 1.83 -7.16
CA PHE A 45 1.40 2.30 -7.68
C PHE A 45 0.54 1.17 -8.26
N VAL A 46 1.12 0.28 -9.06
CA VAL A 46 0.37 -0.85 -9.65
C VAL A 46 -0.11 -1.81 -8.55
N TYR A 47 0.76 -2.14 -7.59
CA TYR A 47 0.38 -3.04 -6.50
C TYR A 47 -0.61 -2.41 -5.52
N SER A 48 -0.61 -1.09 -5.33
CA SER A 48 -1.63 -0.43 -4.51
C SER A 48 -3.02 -0.49 -5.15
N ILE A 49 -3.13 -0.36 -6.47
CA ILE A 49 -4.39 -0.57 -7.19
C ILE A 49 -4.88 -2.02 -7.04
N ILE A 50 -3.99 -2.99 -7.26
CA ILE A 50 -4.33 -4.42 -7.12
C ILE A 50 -4.78 -4.72 -5.68
N LEU A 51 -4.07 -4.20 -4.68
CA LEU A 51 -4.44 -4.34 -3.27
C LEU A 51 -5.86 -3.83 -3.01
N VAL A 52 -6.21 -2.64 -3.51
CA VAL A 52 -7.54 -2.05 -3.29
C VAL A 52 -8.62 -2.90 -3.95
N ILE A 53 -8.42 -3.36 -5.19
CA ILE A 53 -9.35 -4.28 -5.87
C ILE A 53 -9.56 -5.54 -5.02
N ILE A 54 -8.46 -6.14 -4.54
CA ILE A 54 -8.52 -7.35 -3.71
C ILE A 54 -9.19 -7.09 -2.36
N SER A 55 -9.07 -5.89 -1.80
CA SER A 55 -9.76 -5.50 -0.58
C SER A 55 -11.27 -5.31 -0.79
N ILE A 56 -11.73 -5.02 -2.00
CA ILE A 56 -13.17 -4.80 -2.28
C ILE A 56 -13.86 -6.12 -2.63
N ILE A 57 -13.15 -7.06 -3.27
CA ILE A 57 -13.68 -8.35 -3.73
C ILE A 57 -14.53 -9.11 -2.67
N PRO A 58 -14.14 -9.21 -1.39
CA PRO A 58 -14.91 -9.96 -0.40
C PRO A 58 -16.37 -9.50 -0.25
N TYR A 59 -16.68 -8.23 -0.48
CA TYR A 59 -18.06 -7.72 -0.48
C TYR A 59 -18.90 -8.38 -1.59
N PHE A 60 -18.36 -8.52 -2.80
CA PHE A 60 -19.08 -9.10 -3.94
C PHE A 60 -19.35 -10.59 -3.78
N PHE A 61 -18.57 -11.28 -2.95
CA PHE A 61 -18.82 -12.67 -2.56
C PHE A 61 -19.83 -12.81 -1.41
N GLY A 62 -20.34 -11.70 -0.88
CA GLY A 62 -21.28 -11.70 0.24
C GLY A 62 -20.66 -12.02 1.59
N TYR A 63 -19.33 -11.90 1.74
CA TYR A 63 -18.66 -12.14 3.03
C TYR A 63 -18.81 -10.97 4.01
N PHE A 64 -18.96 -9.75 3.51
CA PHE A 64 -19.03 -8.52 4.31
C PHE A 64 -20.11 -7.58 3.77
N GLY A 65 -20.63 -6.70 4.64
CA GLY A 65 -21.69 -5.75 4.38
C GLY A 65 -21.24 -4.43 3.75
N LEU A 66 -22.20 -3.50 3.62
CA LEU A 66 -21.99 -2.17 3.03
C LEU A 66 -21.02 -1.31 3.83
N THR A 67 -20.98 -1.48 5.15
CA THR A 67 -20.03 -0.86 6.07
C THR A 67 -18.60 -1.15 5.64
N TYR A 68 -18.28 -2.42 5.38
CA TYR A 68 -16.98 -2.82 4.84
C TYR A 68 -16.68 -2.20 3.47
N LEU A 69 -17.63 -2.23 2.54
CA LEU A 69 -17.44 -1.69 1.20
C LEU A 69 -17.10 -0.19 1.20
N ILE A 70 -17.89 0.60 1.92
CA ILE A 70 -17.72 2.06 1.94
C ILE A 70 -16.36 2.43 2.55
N SER A 71 -16.03 1.81 3.69
CA SER A 71 -14.76 2.09 4.36
C SER A 71 -13.55 1.60 3.57
N SER A 72 -13.62 0.42 2.93
CA SER A 72 -12.52 -0.11 2.10
C SER A 72 -12.25 0.75 0.86
N ILE A 73 -13.30 1.26 0.19
CA ILE A 73 -13.17 2.19 -0.93
C ILE A 73 -12.53 3.51 -0.47
N PHE A 74 -12.98 4.08 0.66
CA PHE A 74 -12.45 5.34 1.16
C PHE A 74 -10.96 5.25 1.51
N LEU A 75 -10.59 4.22 2.29
CA LEU A 75 -9.20 3.94 2.66
C LEU A 75 -8.33 3.62 1.44
N GLY A 76 -8.86 2.81 0.51
CA GLY A 76 -8.15 2.42 -0.70
C GLY A 76 -7.91 3.59 -1.64
N SER A 77 -8.91 4.46 -1.83
CA SER A 77 -8.78 5.63 -2.70
C SER A 77 -7.70 6.60 -2.21
N TYR A 78 -7.64 6.84 -0.90
CA TYR A 78 -6.58 7.67 -0.33
C TYR A 78 -5.21 6.99 -0.43
N TYR A 79 -5.13 5.66 -0.29
CA TYR A 79 -3.87 4.93 -0.49
C TYR A 79 -3.34 5.08 -1.92
N ILE A 80 -4.22 4.89 -2.92
CA ILE A 80 -3.89 5.06 -4.34
C ILE A 80 -3.44 6.49 -4.61
N TYR A 81 -4.15 7.48 -4.04
CA TYR A 81 -3.77 8.89 -4.17
C TYR A 81 -2.34 9.15 -3.67
N LEU A 82 -1.95 8.61 -2.51
CA LEU A 82 -0.58 8.75 -2.00
C LEU A 82 0.45 8.09 -2.95
N CYS A 83 0.14 6.92 -3.48
CA CYS A 83 1.02 6.22 -4.41
C CYS A 83 1.15 6.98 -5.75
N TYR A 84 0.07 7.59 -6.22
CA TYR A 84 0.08 8.47 -7.39
C TYR A 84 0.89 9.74 -7.15
N ASP A 85 0.77 10.35 -5.96
CA ASP A 85 1.56 11.52 -5.57
C ASP A 85 3.06 11.21 -5.58
N LEU A 86 3.46 10.01 -5.10
CA LEU A 86 4.84 9.53 -5.17
C LEU A 86 5.31 9.34 -6.62
N LEU A 87 4.44 8.85 -7.51
CA LEU A 87 4.76 8.65 -8.91
C LEU A 87 4.96 9.99 -9.65
N SER A 88 4.17 11.00 -9.30
CA SER A 88 4.10 12.29 -10.00
C SER A 88 5.18 13.28 -9.56
N HIS A 89 5.61 13.24 -8.30
CA HIS A 89 6.59 14.19 -7.75
C HIS A 89 7.92 13.50 -7.42
N SER A 90 9.03 13.99 -7.97
CA SER A 90 10.39 13.48 -7.71
C SER A 90 11.06 14.11 -6.49
N ASP A 91 10.70 15.35 -6.15
CA ASP A 91 11.49 16.14 -5.20
C ASP A 91 11.18 15.78 -3.74
N ARG A 92 10.12 14.99 -3.52
CA ARG A 92 9.58 14.65 -2.20
C ARG A 92 9.52 13.14 -1.94
N ASP A 93 10.28 12.35 -2.70
CA ASP A 93 10.24 10.89 -2.69
C ASP A 93 10.33 10.28 -1.30
N LYS A 94 11.33 10.67 -0.50
CA LYS A 94 11.51 10.15 0.85
C LYS A 94 10.34 10.49 1.78
N ILE A 95 9.79 11.70 1.66
CA ILE A 95 8.68 12.18 2.51
C ILE A 95 7.41 11.40 2.16
N ILE A 96 7.08 11.31 0.87
CA ILE A 96 5.87 10.62 0.41
C ILE A 96 6.00 9.11 0.65
N ALA A 97 7.17 8.50 0.39
CA ALA A 97 7.42 7.09 0.65
C ALA A 97 7.28 6.74 2.14
N LYS A 98 7.81 7.58 3.05
CA LYS A 98 7.58 7.44 4.49
C LYS A 98 6.09 7.52 4.84
N LYS A 99 5.36 8.46 4.22
CA LYS A 99 3.91 8.61 4.43
C LYS A 99 3.13 7.38 3.94
N ILE A 100 3.46 6.85 2.77
CA ILE A 100 2.89 5.61 2.23
C ILE A 100 3.18 4.43 3.15
N PHE A 101 4.41 4.29 3.64
CA PHE A 101 4.79 3.24 4.57
C PHE A 101 3.95 3.27 5.85
N ILE A 102 3.88 4.42 6.53
CA ILE A 102 3.09 4.58 7.77
C ILE A 102 1.61 4.36 7.48
N TYR A 103 1.08 4.99 6.42
CA TYR A 103 -0.32 4.87 6.07
C TYR A 103 -0.69 3.44 5.67
N SER A 104 0.18 2.69 5.01
CA SER A 104 -0.11 1.30 4.63
C SER A 104 -0.31 0.39 5.85
N ILE A 105 0.41 0.62 6.95
CA ILE A 105 0.20 -0.11 8.22
C ILE A 105 -1.17 0.26 8.80
N LEU A 106 -1.47 1.56 8.85
CA LEU A 106 -2.77 2.06 9.33
C LEU A 106 -3.94 1.56 8.46
N TYR A 107 -3.76 1.52 7.14
CA TYR A 107 -4.70 0.96 6.18
C TYR A 107 -5.02 -0.50 6.50
N LEU A 108 -3.98 -1.34 6.66
CA LEU A 108 -4.18 -2.76 6.95
C LEU A 108 -4.86 -2.96 8.31
N PHE A 109 -4.43 -2.21 9.32
CA PHE A 109 -5.01 -2.23 10.66
C PHE A 109 -6.51 -1.86 10.63
N LEU A 110 -6.87 -0.77 9.95
CA LEU A 110 -8.25 -0.33 9.83
C LEU A 110 -9.11 -1.33 9.03
N ILE A 111 -8.61 -1.89 7.93
CA ILE A 111 -9.32 -2.93 7.18
C ILE A 111 -9.67 -4.12 8.08
N PHE A 112 -8.74 -4.58 8.93
CA PHE A 112 -9.04 -5.67 9.86
C PHE A 112 -10.02 -5.29 10.97
N ILE A 113 -9.94 -4.07 11.50
CA ILE A 113 -10.95 -3.55 12.44
C ILE A 113 -12.33 -3.55 11.81
N ILE A 114 -12.45 -3.07 10.57
CA ILE A 114 -13.74 -2.99 9.87
C ILE A 114 -14.28 -4.39 9.65
N ILE A 115 -13.45 -5.36 9.26
CA ILE A 115 -13.84 -6.77 9.15
C ILE A 115 -14.38 -7.31 10.48
N LEU A 116 -13.73 -6.99 11.61
CA LEU A 116 -14.19 -7.43 12.93
C LEU A 116 -15.54 -6.81 13.31
N ILE A 117 -15.70 -5.50 13.09
CA ILE A 117 -16.96 -4.79 13.35
C ILE A 117 -18.08 -5.37 12.51
N ASP A 118 -17.83 -5.61 11.23
CA ASP A 118 -18.80 -6.10 10.26
C ASP A 118 -19.23 -7.55 10.53
N ASN A 119 -18.37 -8.37 11.16
CA ASN A 119 -18.74 -9.73 11.61
C ASN A 119 -19.57 -9.73 12.91
N ILE A 120 -19.52 -8.66 13.70
CA ILE A 120 -20.25 -8.58 14.99
C ILE A 120 -21.69 -8.09 14.78
N ILE A 121 -21.92 -7.31 13.71
CA ILE A 121 -23.22 -6.75 13.32
C ILE A 121 -24.02 -7.79 12.55
#